data_AF-A0AAW9J5S7-F1
#
_entry.id   AF-A0AAW9J5S7-F1
#
_cell.length_a   1.000
_cell.length_b   1.000
_cell.length_c   1.000
_cell.angle_alpha   90.00
_cell.angle_beta   90.00
_cell.angle_gamma   90.00
#
_symmetry.space_group_name_H-M   'P 1'
#
loop_
_entity.id
_entity.type
_entity.pdbx_description
1 polymer ?
#
loop_
_entity_poly.entity_id
_entity_poly.type
_entity_poly.pdbx_seq_one_letter_code
_entity_poly.pdbx_strand_id
1 'polypeptide(L)'
;TKAMLCLKIAWMYRLLMDDVNEKNFIKQALAAFNDTFTNEKLPVYGLDRFSIMFLIGELYRRISEDTLALKWFSEVITSIGAPQKIKEMARDGKDKIRRY
;
A
#
# COMPACT_ATOMS: atom_id res chain seq x y z
N THR A 1 -5.75 13.50 6.50
CA THR A 1 -6.95 12.62 6.48
C THR A 1 -7.31 12.09 5.08
N LYS A 2 -6.77 12.68 4.00
CA LYS A 2 -7.13 12.38 2.61
C LYS A 2 -6.84 10.93 2.16
N ALA A 3 -5.70 10.35 2.55
CA ALA A 3 -5.26 9.03 2.08
C ALA A 3 -6.24 7.88 2.44
N MET A 4 -6.66 7.82 3.70
CA MET A 4 -7.64 6.82 4.19
C MET A 4 -9.01 6.97 3.51
N LEU A 5 -9.44 8.20 3.22
CA LEU A 5 -10.70 8.44 2.52
C LEU A 5 -10.64 7.94 1.08
N CYS A 6 -9.56 8.27 0.35
CA CYS A 6 -9.34 7.79 -1.03
C CYS A 6 -9.27 6.26 -1.09
N LEU A 7 -8.66 5.62 -0.08
CA LEU A 7 -8.63 4.16 0.02
C LEU A 7 -10.03 3.55 0.19
N LYS A 8 -10.85 4.11 1.10
CA LYS A 8 -12.22 3.63 1.29
C LYS A 8 -13.05 3.81 0.03
N ILE A 9 -12.88 4.92 -0.69
CA ILE A 9 -13.55 5.18 -1.96
C ILE A 9 -13.10 4.16 -3.01
N ALA A 10 -11.82 3.84 -3.10
CA ALA A 10 -11.32 2.79 -3.99
C ALA A 10 -11.98 1.42 -3.70
N TRP A 11 -12.11 1.05 -2.42
CA TRP A 11 -12.81 -0.18 -2.04
C TRP A 11 -14.32 -0.15 -2.35
N MET A 12 -14.95 1.02 -2.34
CA MET A 12 -16.33 1.16 -2.81
C MET A 12 -16.42 0.93 -4.32
N TYR A 13 -15.56 1.56 -5.13
CA TYR A 13 -15.54 1.31 -6.58
C TYR A 13 -15.28 -0.16 -6.93
N ARG A 14 -14.49 -0.86 -6.12
CA ARG A 14 -14.33 -2.31 -6.22
C ARG A 14 -15.64 -3.08 -6.06
N LEU A 15 -16.49 -2.67 -5.12
CA LEU A 15 -17.83 -3.28 -4.95
C LEU A 15 -18.77 -2.94 -6.10
N LEU A 16 -18.56 -1.80 -6.77
CA LEU A 16 -19.28 -1.40 -7.98
C LEU A 16 -18.73 -2.05 -9.26
N MET A 17 -17.69 -2.89 -9.17
CA MET A 17 -16.99 -3.51 -10.32
C MET A 17 -16.46 -2.49 -11.34
N ASP A 18 -16.13 -1.29 -10.89
CA ASP A 18 -15.56 -0.23 -11.73
C ASP A 18 -14.05 -0.15 -11.54
N ASP A 19 -13.33 -0.99 -12.30
CA ASP A 19 -11.87 -1.10 -12.24
C ASP A 19 -11.16 0.20 -12.66
N VAL A 20 -11.76 1.00 -13.54
CA VAL A 20 -11.15 2.23 -14.06
C VAL A 20 -11.10 3.27 -12.95
N ASN A 21 -12.24 3.50 -12.30
CA ASN A 21 -12.31 4.43 -11.18
C ASN A 21 -11.58 3.90 -9.96
N GLU A 22 -11.64 2.59 -9.65
CA GLU A 22 -10.85 1.97 -8.58
C GLU A 22 -9.36 2.32 -8.75
N LYS A 23 -8.78 2.08 -9.92
CA LYS A 23 -7.36 2.38 -10.19
C LYS A 23 -7.04 3.87 -10.04
N ASN A 24 -7.93 4.75 -10.50
CA ASN A 24 -7.72 6.19 -10.39
C ASN A 24 -7.71 6.66 -8.92
N PHE A 25 -8.64 6.17 -8.09
CA PHE A 25 -8.68 6.49 -6.67
C PHE A 25 -7.54 5.83 -5.90
N ILE A 26 -7.08 4.63 -6.29
CA ILE A 26 -5.88 4.01 -5.71
C ILE A 26 -4.65 4.88 -5.97
N LYS A 27 -4.45 5.41 -7.19
CA LYS A 27 -3.33 6.31 -7.50
C LYS A 27 -3.37 7.58 -6.65
N GLN A 28 -4.55 8.17 -6.46
CA GLN A 28 -4.72 9.34 -5.59
C GLN A 28 -4.46 9.00 -4.12
N ALA A 29 -4.91 7.83 -3.65
CA ALA A 29 -4.62 7.36 -2.30
C ALA A 29 -3.10 7.16 -2.10
N LEU A 30 -2.41 6.55 -3.08
CA LEU A 30 -0.97 6.34 -3.08
C LEU A 30 -0.20 7.66 -3.01
N ALA A 31 -0.56 8.66 -3.81
CA ALA A 31 0.05 9.97 -3.75
C ALA A 31 -0.09 10.60 -2.35
N ALA A 32 -1.30 10.56 -1.79
CA ALA A 32 -1.55 11.08 -0.44
C ALA A 32 -0.82 10.27 0.66
N PHE A 33 -0.67 8.96 0.49
CA PHE A 33 0.12 8.11 1.39
C PHE A 33 1.61 8.44 1.31
N ASN A 34 2.13 8.67 0.11
CA ASN A 34 3.53 9.04 -0.07
C ASN A 34 3.82 10.44 0.50
N ASP A 35 2.93 11.41 0.25
CA ASP A 35 3.04 12.75 0.82
C ASP A 35 3.02 12.72 2.35
N THR A 36 2.07 11.99 2.95
CA THR A 36 2.00 11.87 4.41
C THR A 36 3.20 11.10 4.99
N PHE A 37 3.71 10.11 4.27
CA PHE A 37 4.93 9.39 4.66
C PHE A 37 6.17 10.28 4.63
N THR A 38 6.26 11.22 3.69
CA THR A 38 7.41 12.14 3.56
C THR A 38 7.29 13.39 4.45
N ASN A 39 6.09 13.95 4.65
CA ASN A 39 5.91 15.25 5.32
C ASN A 39 5.52 15.19 6.80
N GLU A 40 4.85 14.14 7.31
CA GLU A 40 4.34 14.14 8.69
C GLU A 40 5.13 13.22 9.63
N LYS A 41 5.44 13.73 10.84
CA LYS A 41 5.98 12.93 11.95
C LYS A 41 4.92 11.91 12.38
N LEU A 42 5.22 10.64 12.08
CA LEU A 42 4.50 9.46 12.55
C LEU A 42 4.42 9.43 14.09
N PRO A 43 3.35 8.84 14.68
CA PRO A 43 2.41 7.90 14.07
C PRO A 43 1.14 8.58 13.54
N VAL A 44 0.92 8.47 12.22
CA VAL A 44 -0.29 8.98 11.58
C VAL A 44 -1.34 7.86 11.52
N TYR A 45 -2.55 8.12 12.02
CA TYR A 45 -3.73 7.22 12.02
C TYR A 45 -3.71 5.96 12.90
N GLY A 46 -2.81 5.85 13.89
CA GLY A 46 -2.75 4.65 14.74
C GLY A 46 -2.28 3.38 14.02
N LEU A 47 -1.81 3.53 12.78
CA LEU A 47 -1.10 2.50 12.04
C LEU A 47 0.40 2.76 12.11
N ASP A 48 1.16 1.71 12.37
CA ASP A 48 2.61 1.79 12.32
C ASP A 48 3.07 2.07 10.88
N ARG A 49 4.20 2.77 10.74
CA ARG A 49 4.78 3.16 9.44
C ARG A 49 4.96 1.96 8.51
N PHE A 50 5.29 0.80 9.07
CA PHE A 50 5.49 -0.43 8.32
C PHE A 50 4.18 -0.98 7.76
N SER A 51 3.07 -0.82 8.48
CA SER A 51 1.74 -1.22 7.99
C SER A 51 1.32 -0.35 6.80
N ILE A 52 1.63 0.94 6.83
CA ILE A 52 1.39 1.86 5.71
C ILE A 52 2.27 1.48 4.52
N MET A 53 3.57 1.22 4.73
CA MET A 53 4.47 0.76 3.65
C MET A 53 4.00 -0.55 3.01
N PHE A 54 3.54 -1.51 3.82
CA PHE A 54 2.96 -2.75 3.31
C PHE A 54 1.70 -2.50 2.47
N LEU A 55 0.81 -1.63 2.94
CA LEU A 55 -0.42 -1.27 2.25
C LEU A 55 -0.13 -0.59 0.90
N ILE A 56 0.86 0.32 0.86
CA ILE A 56 1.33 0.95 -0.38
C ILE A 56 1.78 -0.12 -1.39
N GLY A 57 2.55 -1.12 -0.94
CA GLY A 57 2.97 -2.25 -1.78
C GLY A 57 1.80 -3.05 -2.34
N GLU A 58 0.77 -3.34 -1.52
CA GLU A 58 -0.42 -4.05 -1.99
C GLU A 58 -1.23 -3.24 -3.02
N LEU A 59 -1.34 -1.93 -2.81
CA LEU A 59 -2.03 -1.02 -3.73
C LEU A 59 -1.32 -0.93 -5.09
N TYR A 60 0.02 -0.88 -5.11
CA TYR A 60 0.80 -0.94 -6.36
C TYR A 60 0.56 -2.25 -7.12
N ARG A 61 0.51 -3.37 -6.41
CA ARG A 61 0.19 -4.67 -7.01
C ARG A 61 -1.20 -4.67 -7.67
N ARG A 62 -2.19 -4.00 -7.07
CA ARG A 62 -3.55 -3.91 -7.62
C ARG A 62 -3.64 -3.10 -8.92
N ILE A 63 -2.83 -2.06 -9.05
CA ILE A 63 -2.78 -1.27 -10.28
C ILE A 63 -1.87 -1.88 -11.34
N SER A 64 -1.42 -3.13 -11.15
CA SER A 64 -0.48 -3.86 -12.01
C SER A 64 0.91 -3.22 -12.10
N GLU A 65 1.31 -2.46 -11.09
CA GLU A 65 2.63 -1.84 -10.96
C GLU A 65 3.53 -2.71 -10.08
N ASP A 66 3.83 -3.92 -10.58
CA ASP A 66 4.53 -4.95 -9.82
C ASP A 66 5.96 -4.54 -9.44
N THR A 67 6.62 -3.74 -10.28
CA THR A 67 7.98 -3.24 -10.03
C THR A 67 8.04 -2.40 -8.75
N LEU A 68 7.09 -1.48 -8.59
CA LEU A 68 6.98 -0.62 -7.41
C LEU A 68 6.50 -1.43 -6.20
N ALA A 69 5.55 -2.34 -6.39
CA ALA A 69 5.09 -3.23 -5.32
C ALA A 69 6.24 -4.05 -4.72
N LEU A 70 7.08 -4.65 -5.56
CA LEU A 70 8.25 -5.43 -5.13
C LEU A 70 9.27 -4.59 -4.37
N LYS A 71 9.47 -3.33 -4.78
CA LYS A 71 10.36 -2.39 -4.09
C LYS A 71 9.87 -2.13 -2.67
N TRP A 72 8.59 -1.76 -2.53
CA TRP A 72 7.98 -1.50 -1.23
C TRP A 72 7.96 -2.72 -0.31
N PHE A 73 7.61 -3.91 -0.83
CA PHE A 73 7.66 -5.14 -0.03
C PHE A 73 9.08 -5.46 0.44
N SER A 74 10.08 -5.28 -0.43
CA SER A 74 11.47 -5.51 -0.05
C SER A 74 11.93 -4.54 1.04
N GLU A 75 11.50 -3.28 0.97
CA GLU A 75 11.83 -2.25 1.97
C GLU A 75 11.19 -2.54 3.35
N VAL A 76 9.97 -3.07 3.36
CA VAL A 76 9.31 -3.54 4.60
C VAL A 76 10.05 -4.72 5.22
N ILE A 77 10.49 -5.68 4.40
CA ILE A 77 11.22 -6.88 4.86
C ILE A 77 12.57 -6.48 5.46
N THR A 78 13.29 -5.55 4.83
CA THR A 78 14.61 -5.09 5.28
C THR A 78 14.55 -4.11 6.46
N SER A 79 13.40 -3.50 6.73
CA SER A 79 13.24 -2.55 7.82
C SER A 79 13.50 -3.17 9.20
N ILE A 80 14.45 -2.60 9.93
CA ILE A 80 14.83 -3.01 11.29
C ILE A 80 13.83 -2.35 12.25
N GLY A 81 12.82 -3.10 12.69
CA GLY A 81 11.73 -2.60 13.53
C GLY A 81 10.34 -2.98 13.03
N ALA A 82 10.20 -3.44 11.78
CA ALA A 82 8.91 -3.90 11.29
C ALA A 82 8.48 -5.18 12.03
N PRO A 83 7.23 -5.27 12.51
CA PRO A 83 6.72 -6.47 13.16
C PRO A 83 6.85 -7.68 12.24
N GLN A 84 7.21 -8.83 12.81
CA GLN A 84 7.43 -10.07 12.06
C GLN A 84 6.23 -10.41 11.16
N LYS A 85 5.00 -10.22 11.67
CA LYS A 85 3.76 -10.42 10.92
C LYS A 85 3.68 -9.56 9.65
N ILE A 86 4.11 -8.30 9.71
CA ILE A 86 4.12 -7.40 8.55
C ILE A 86 5.16 -7.87 7.52
N LYS A 87 6.33 -8.33 7.98
CA LYS A 87 7.38 -8.88 7.10
C LYS A 87 6.93 -10.15 6.39
N GLU A 88 6.22 -11.03 7.09
CA GLU A 88 5.64 -12.25 6.51
C GLU A 88 4.60 -11.90 5.44
N MET A 89 3.67 -10.99 5.74
CA MET A 89 2.70 -10.54 4.74
C MET A 89 3.37 -9.90 3.51
N ALA A 90 4.44 -9.13 3.71
CA ALA A 90 5.22 -8.55 2.61
C ALA A 90 5.92 -9.63 1.75
N ARG A 91 6.43 -10.70 2.36
CA ARG A 91 6.99 -11.85 1.64
C ARG A 91 5.93 -12.56 0.82
N ASP A 92 4.76 -12.83 1.40
CA ASP A 92 3.64 -13.43 0.68
C ASP A 92 3.19 -12.57 -0.50
N GLY A 93 3.13 -11.24 -0.31
CA GLY A 93 2.82 -10.29 -1.37
C GLY A 93 3.84 -10.35 -2.52
N LYS A 94 5.12 -10.42 -2.19
CA LYS A 94 6.23 -10.57 -3.14
C LYS A 94 6.18 -11.90 -3.90
N ASP A 95 5.90 -13.00 -3.20
CA ASP A 95 5.79 -14.33 -3.81
C ASP A 95 4.60 -14.43 -4.77
N LYS A 96 3.48 -13.77 -4.45
CA LYS A 96 2.31 -13.69 -5.34
C LYS A 96 2.64 -13.00 -6.66
N ILE A 97 3.49 -11.98 -6.65
CA ILE A 97 3.93 -11.28 -7.87
C ILE A 97 4.86 -12.17 -8.68
N ARG A 98 5.81 -12.84 -8.02
CA ARG A 98 6.82 -13.68 -8.70
C ARG A 98 6.25 -14.95 -9.34
N ARG A 99 5.06 -15.40 -8.92
CA ARG A 99 4.38 -16.60 -9.43
C ARG A 99 3.48 -16.34 -10.65
N TYR A 100 3.30 -15.09 -11.07
CA TYR A 100 2.59 -14.70 -12.29
C TYR A 100 3.58 -14.31 -13.38
#